data_AF-A0A553SQG3-F1
#
_entry.id   AF-A0A553SQG3-F1
#
_cell.length_a   1.000
_cell.length_b   1.000
_cell.length_c   1.000
_cell.angle_alpha   90.00
_cell.angle_beta   90.00
_cell.angle_gamma   90.00
#
_symmetry.space_group_name_H-M   'P 1'
#
loop_
_entity.id
_entity.type
_entity.pdbx_description
1 polymer ?
#
loop_
_entity_poly.entity_id
_entity_poly.type
_entity_poly.pdbx_seq_one_letter_code
_entity_poly.pdbx_strand_id
1 'polypeptide(L)'
;MKQYSFNITAVTLEEFKKLLPTHKSKKILKSYLLNEYELPEILSDLQADFESEKVVQPYWMADDEINKLDLLVKQAKLKDYNLSRSAIMRDIMKNLVELYRNNPIQKSEYGRQTFKVPTGTKKRLSSLIEDRELSYELSSFIMEGYIPSNNFPSMRNQEQENLDFKSDIDVFNKLDEVAEEYGFKKGRAKIFRDALSQFEKSLQSNPIKKAALKQELKYLLDEYKTIEDVAIIREVISNYLKE
;
A
#
# COMPACT_ATOMS: atom_id res chain seq x y z
N MET A 1 0.67 7.73 -5.39
CA MET A 1 -0.21 6.61 -5.00
C MET A 1 -1.42 7.19 -4.30
N LYS A 2 -2.62 6.65 -4.56
CA LYS A 2 -3.88 7.04 -3.92
C LYS A 2 -4.61 5.78 -3.47
N GLN A 3 -5.46 5.91 -2.46
CA GLN A 3 -6.27 4.80 -1.97
C GLN A 3 -7.55 4.66 -2.80
N TYR A 4 -7.83 3.45 -3.24
CA TYR A 4 -9.07 3.08 -3.94
C TYR A 4 -9.72 1.91 -3.22
N SER A 5 -11.03 2.01 -2.99
CA SER A 5 -11.81 0.97 -2.34
C SER A 5 -12.54 0.15 -3.38
N PHE A 6 -12.39 -1.17 -3.31
CA PHE A 6 -13.04 -2.11 -4.22
C PHE A 6 -13.99 -3.02 -3.45
N ASN A 7 -15.12 -3.33 -4.07
CA ASN A 7 -16.06 -4.32 -3.55
C ASN A 7 -15.63 -5.71 -4.02
N ILE A 8 -15.06 -6.48 -3.11
CA ILE A 8 -14.49 -7.80 -3.35
C ILE A 8 -15.36 -8.87 -2.68
N THR A 9 -15.51 -10.03 -3.30
CA THR A 9 -16.19 -11.17 -2.69
C THR A 9 -15.39 -11.67 -1.49
N ALA A 10 -16.04 -11.81 -0.32
CA ALA A 10 -15.38 -12.17 0.93
C ALA A 10 -14.58 -13.47 0.82
N VAL A 11 -15.16 -14.51 0.21
CA VAL A 11 -14.51 -15.81 -0.02
C VAL A 11 -13.25 -15.66 -0.87
N THR A 12 -13.32 -14.92 -1.98
CA THR A 12 -12.15 -14.69 -2.85
C THR A 12 -11.07 -13.91 -2.12
N LEU A 13 -11.43 -12.93 -1.28
CA LEU A 13 -10.49 -12.17 -0.48
C LEU A 13 -9.78 -13.06 0.56
N GLU A 14 -10.51 -13.96 1.22
CA GLU A 14 -9.94 -14.91 2.16
C GLU A 14 -9.01 -15.91 1.45
N GLU A 15 -9.41 -16.47 0.32
CA GLU A 15 -8.57 -17.35 -0.50
C GLU A 15 -7.32 -16.63 -0.98
N PHE A 16 -7.46 -15.39 -1.45
CA PHE A 16 -6.35 -14.55 -1.89
C PHE A 16 -5.35 -14.31 -0.74
N LYS A 17 -5.84 -13.94 0.45
CA LYS A 17 -5.01 -13.76 1.66
C LYS A 17 -4.36 -15.06 2.13
N LYS A 18 -5.00 -16.21 1.86
CA LYS A 18 -4.47 -17.54 2.23
C LYS A 18 -3.36 -18.00 1.28
N LEU A 19 -3.51 -17.74 -0.02
CA LEU A 19 -2.62 -18.24 -1.07
C LEU A 19 -1.44 -17.31 -1.37
N LEU A 20 -1.60 -16.00 -1.13
CA LEU A 20 -0.58 -15.00 -1.43
C LEU A 20 -0.07 -14.32 -0.15
N PRO A 21 1.25 -14.31 0.10
CA PRO A 21 1.85 -13.56 1.21
C PRO A 21 1.50 -12.08 1.16
N THR A 22 1.20 -11.49 2.32
CA THR A 22 0.76 -10.09 2.42
C THR A 22 1.76 -9.13 1.76
N HIS A 23 3.07 -9.31 1.95
CA HIS A 23 4.10 -8.46 1.35
C HIS A 23 4.30 -8.67 -0.16
N LYS A 24 3.99 -9.85 -0.71
CA LYS A 24 4.10 -10.12 -2.16
C LYS A 24 2.81 -9.83 -2.91
N SER A 25 1.67 -9.92 -2.23
CA SER A 25 0.35 -9.86 -2.85
C SER A 25 0.13 -8.57 -3.63
N LYS A 26 0.58 -7.41 -3.12
CA LYS A 26 0.51 -6.13 -3.84
C LYS A 26 1.38 -6.12 -5.10
N LYS A 27 2.61 -6.62 -5.03
CA LYS A 27 3.52 -6.67 -6.19
C LYS A 27 2.99 -7.62 -7.26
N ILE A 28 2.47 -8.77 -6.85
CA ILE A 28 1.86 -9.76 -7.75
C ILE A 28 0.63 -9.17 -8.40
N LEU A 29 -0.27 -8.59 -7.61
CA LEU A 29 -1.47 -7.92 -8.10
C LEU A 29 -1.15 -6.80 -9.08
N LYS A 30 -0.15 -5.96 -8.76
CA LYS A 30 0.34 -4.91 -9.64
C LYS A 30 0.91 -5.46 -10.94
N SER A 31 1.83 -6.42 -10.85
CA SER A 31 2.47 -7.03 -12.03
C SER A 31 1.42 -7.66 -12.95
N TYR A 32 0.50 -8.41 -12.35
CA TYR A 32 -0.56 -9.07 -13.07
C TYR A 32 -1.50 -8.06 -13.75
N LEU A 33 -1.97 -7.04 -13.02
CA LEU A 33 -2.82 -5.98 -13.58
C LEU A 33 -2.15 -5.26 -14.76
N LEU A 34 -0.87 -4.90 -14.64
CA LEU A 34 -0.19 -4.08 -15.63
C LEU A 34 0.28 -4.86 -16.85
N ASN A 35 0.75 -6.10 -16.66
CA ASN A 35 1.51 -6.84 -17.67
C ASN A 35 0.79 -8.09 -18.21
N GLU A 36 -0.10 -8.70 -17.43
CA GLU A 36 -0.63 -10.04 -17.74
C GLU A 36 -2.16 -10.04 -17.93
N TYR A 37 -2.87 -9.14 -17.25
CA TYR A 37 -4.33 -9.12 -17.28
C TYR A 37 -4.88 -8.49 -18.55
N GLU A 38 -5.77 -9.24 -19.20
CA GLU A 38 -6.61 -8.82 -20.30
C GLU A 38 -8.07 -9.13 -19.98
N LEU A 39 -8.99 -8.35 -20.53
CA LEU A 39 -10.41 -8.63 -20.39
C LEU A 39 -10.75 -9.97 -21.06
N PRO A 40 -11.53 -10.85 -20.42
CA PRO A 40 -11.97 -12.06 -21.07
C PRO A 40 -12.86 -11.74 -22.28
N GLU A 41 -12.93 -12.69 -23.21
CA GLU A 41 -13.75 -12.54 -24.42
C GLU A 41 -15.24 -12.39 -24.08
N ILE A 42 -15.69 -13.12 -23.05
CA ILE A 42 -17.05 -13.14 -22.55
C ILE A 42 -17.12 -12.29 -21.26
N LEU A 43 -17.79 -11.14 -21.33
CA LEU A 43 -17.87 -10.18 -20.21
C LEU A 43 -19.13 -10.32 -19.35
N SER A 44 -20.07 -11.21 -19.72
CA SER A 44 -21.31 -11.44 -18.97
C SER A 44 -21.06 -11.81 -17.51
N ASP A 45 -20.00 -12.58 -17.26
CA ASP A 45 -19.69 -13.14 -15.95
C ASP A 45 -19.12 -12.09 -14.99
N LEU A 46 -18.52 -11.03 -15.53
CA LEU A 46 -18.06 -9.87 -14.75
C LEU A 46 -19.20 -8.94 -14.34
N GLN A 47 -20.26 -8.91 -15.14
CA GLN A 47 -21.44 -8.07 -14.89
C GLN A 47 -22.42 -8.77 -13.94
N ALA A 48 -22.44 -10.10 -13.94
CA ALA A 48 -23.27 -10.89 -13.05
C ALA A 48 -22.94 -10.59 -11.58
N ASP A 49 -23.90 -9.99 -10.90
CA ASP A 49 -23.82 -9.74 -9.47
C ASP A 49 -24.33 -10.98 -8.72
N PHE A 50 -23.50 -12.01 -8.63
CA PHE A 50 -23.86 -13.21 -7.86
C PHE A 50 -24.01 -12.83 -6.38
N GLU A 51 -25.11 -13.29 -5.74
CA GLU A 51 -25.46 -13.11 -4.32
C GLU A 51 -24.39 -13.70 -3.40
N SER A 52 -23.24 -13.05 -3.35
CA SER A 52 -22.09 -13.42 -2.55
C SER A 52 -21.75 -12.24 -1.66
N GLU A 53 -21.44 -12.51 -0.40
CA GLU A 53 -21.09 -11.46 0.55
C GLU A 53 -19.88 -10.67 0.03
N LYS A 54 -20.05 -9.35 -0.09
CA LYS A 54 -19.00 -8.44 -0.55
C LYS A 54 -18.48 -7.61 0.61
N VAL A 55 -17.17 -7.45 0.63
CA VAL A 55 -16.46 -6.61 1.58
C VAL A 55 -15.76 -5.48 0.84
N VAL A 56 -15.79 -4.29 1.43
CA VAL A 56 -15.05 -3.14 0.92
C VAL A 56 -13.59 -3.31 1.32
N GLN A 57 -12.71 -3.49 0.34
CA GLN A 57 -11.27 -3.64 0.56
C GLN A 57 -10.51 -2.46 -0.06
N PRO A 58 -9.80 -1.65 0.75
CA PRO A 58 -8.95 -0.58 0.24
C PRO A 58 -7.63 -1.13 -0.31
N TYR A 59 -7.14 -0.51 -1.40
CA TYR A 59 -5.83 -0.72 -2.00
C TYR A 59 -5.17 0.61 -2.37
N TRP A 60 -3.87 0.72 -2.10
CA TRP A 60 -3.06 1.87 -2.51
C TRP A 60 -2.45 1.61 -3.89
N MET A 61 -2.88 2.38 -4.88
CA MET A 61 -2.49 2.20 -6.29
C MET A 61 -1.80 3.45 -6.83
N ALA A 62 -0.81 3.25 -7.70
CA ALA A 62 -0.19 4.29 -8.50
C ALA A 62 -1.07 4.68 -9.69
N ASP A 63 -0.77 5.82 -10.32
CA ASP A 63 -1.62 6.37 -11.37
C ASP A 63 -1.64 5.46 -12.62
N ASP A 64 -0.55 4.76 -12.93
CA ASP A 64 -0.45 3.75 -14.00
C ASP A 64 -1.41 2.58 -13.78
N GLU A 65 -1.50 2.06 -12.57
CA GLU A 65 -2.42 0.98 -12.19
C GLU A 65 -3.88 1.39 -12.38
N ILE A 66 -4.24 2.61 -11.98
CA ILE A 66 -5.61 3.13 -12.13
C ILE A 66 -5.93 3.47 -13.57
N ASN A 67 -5.00 4.07 -14.29
CA ASN A 67 -5.16 4.34 -15.72
C ASN A 67 -5.40 3.04 -16.51
N LYS A 68 -4.72 1.94 -16.13
CA LYS A 68 -4.97 0.61 -16.69
C LYS A 68 -6.39 0.12 -16.37
N LEU A 69 -6.85 0.23 -15.12
CA LEU A 69 -8.24 -0.13 -14.76
C LEU A 69 -9.27 0.72 -15.54
N ASP A 70 -9.04 2.02 -15.69
CA ASP A 70 -9.91 2.91 -16.46
C ASP A 70 -9.95 2.58 -17.93
N LEU A 71 -8.81 2.18 -18.51
CA LEU A 71 -8.73 1.69 -19.88
C LEU A 71 -9.58 0.42 -20.05
N LEU A 72 -9.48 -0.53 -19.12
CA LEU A 72 -10.25 -1.77 -19.17
C LEU A 72 -11.76 -1.49 -19.01
N VAL A 73 -12.18 -0.59 -18.12
CA VAL A 73 -13.58 -0.13 -18.03
C VAL A 73 -14.06 0.47 -19.35
N LYS A 74 -13.25 1.32 -19.99
CA LYS A 74 -13.59 1.92 -21.29
C LYS A 74 -13.70 0.85 -22.39
N GLN A 75 -12.80 -0.13 -22.42
CA GLN A 75 -12.84 -1.24 -23.37
C GLN A 75 -14.09 -2.10 -23.21
N ALA A 76 -14.50 -2.38 -21.97
CA ALA A 76 -15.75 -3.09 -21.70
C ALA A 76 -16.97 -2.29 -22.18
N LYS A 77 -16.97 -0.96 -21.97
CA LYS A 77 -18.03 -0.07 -22.44
C LYS A 77 -18.16 -0.04 -23.97
N LEU A 78 -17.05 -0.15 -24.70
CA LEU A 78 -17.06 -0.28 -26.17
C LEU A 78 -17.71 -1.58 -26.67
N LYS A 79 -17.81 -2.59 -25.80
CA LYS A 79 -18.50 -3.86 -26.05
C LYS A 79 -19.93 -3.88 -25.48
N ASP A 80 -20.49 -2.72 -25.14
CA ASP A 80 -21.80 -2.54 -24.50
C ASP A 80 -21.94 -3.11 -23.07
N TYR A 81 -20.82 -3.33 -22.37
CA TYR A 81 -20.82 -3.75 -20.96
C TYR A 81 -20.53 -2.59 -20.01
N ASN A 82 -21.37 -2.41 -18.99
CA ASN A 82 -21.18 -1.39 -17.96
C ASN A 82 -20.46 -1.97 -16.73
N LEU A 83 -19.15 -2.21 -16.85
CA LEU A 83 -18.33 -2.76 -15.77
C LEU A 83 -17.76 -1.64 -14.87
N SER A 84 -17.75 -1.90 -13.57
CA SER A 84 -17.05 -1.05 -12.60
C SER A 84 -15.60 -1.51 -12.41
N ARG A 85 -14.72 -0.63 -11.92
CA ARG A 85 -13.35 -1.00 -11.52
C ARG A 85 -13.35 -2.16 -10.51
N SER A 86 -14.35 -2.19 -9.61
CA SER A 86 -14.54 -3.28 -8.64
C SER A 86 -14.87 -4.62 -9.31
N ALA A 87 -15.61 -4.64 -10.42
CA ALA A 87 -15.89 -5.87 -11.15
C ALA A 87 -14.61 -6.46 -11.76
N ILE A 88 -13.80 -5.62 -12.39
CA ILE A 88 -12.50 -6.00 -12.95
C ILE A 88 -11.55 -6.47 -11.84
N MET A 89 -11.52 -5.75 -10.71
CA MET A 89 -10.68 -6.12 -9.58
C MET A 89 -11.06 -7.48 -8.96
N ARG A 90 -12.36 -7.79 -8.89
CA ARG A 90 -12.82 -9.12 -8.45
C ARG A 90 -12.32 -10.23 -9.36
N ASP A 91 -12.41 -10.01 -10.67
CA ASP A 91 -11.96 -10.99 -11.67
C ASP A 91 -10.44 -11.19 -11.63
N ILE A 92 -9.67 -10.10 -11.54
CA ILE A 92 -8.22 -10.15 -11.32
C ILE A 92 -7.88 -10.99 -10.07
N MET A 93 -8.54 -10.72 -8.94
CA MET A 93 -8.27 -11.46 -7.70
C MET A 93 -8.67 -12.94 -7.81
N LYS A 94 -9.75 -13.24 -8.52
CA LYS A 94 -10.18 -14.62 -8.81
C LYS A 94 -9.13 -15.34 -9.65
N ASN A 95 -8.66 -14.73 -10.74
CA ASN A 95 -7.66 -15.33 -11.63
C ASN A 95 -6.34 -15.57 -10.89
N LEU A 96 -5.91 -14.63 -10.05
CA LEU A 96 -4.74 -14.80 -9.20
C LEU A 96 -4.93 -15.95 -8.19
N VAL A 97 -6.08 -16.04 -7.53
CA VAL A 97 -6.41 -17.17 -6.64
C VAL A 97 -6.33 -18.49 -7.39
N GLU A 98 -6.90 -18.58 -8.59
CA GLU A 98 -6.85 -19.80 -9.42
C GLU A 98 -5.43 -20.15 -9.85
N LEU A 99 -4.64 -19.17 -10.30
CA LEU A 99 -3.24 -19.33 -10.72
C LEU A 99 -2.37 -19.93 -9.61
N TYR A 100 -2.55 -19.46 -8.37
CA TYR A 100 -1.77 -19.89 -7.22
C TYR A 100 -2.43 -21.02 -6.40
N ARG A 101 -3.60 -21.52 -6.82
CA ARG A 101 -4.28 -22.64 -6.16
C ARG A 101 -3.47 -23.94 -6.19
N ASN A 102 -2.79 -24.18 -7.31
CA ASN A 102 -1.98 -25.39 -7.53
C ASN A 102 -0.47 -25.19 -7.25
N ASN A 103 -0.01 -23.95 -7.13
CA ASN A 103 1.36 -23.56 -6.77
C ASN A 103 1.33 -22.45 -5.72
N PRO A 104 0.87 -22.72 -4.49
CA PRO A 104 0.77 -21.70 -3.45
C PRO A 104 2.14 -21.12 -3.14
N ILE A 105 2.25 -19.79 -3.11
CA ILE A 105 3.48 -19.14 -2.66
C ILE A 105 3.64 -19.47 -1.18
N GLN A 106 4.80 -20.02 -0.83
CA GLN A 106 5.09 -20.50 0.52
C GLN A 106 4.71 -19.43 1.56
N LYS A 107 3.84 -19.84 2.50
CA LYS A 107 3.24 -18.98 3.51
C LYS A 107 4.34 -18.28 4.29
N SER A 108 4.32 -16.94 4.31
CA SER A 108 5.26 -16.19 5.14
C SER A 108 4.98 -16.47 6.61
N GLU A 109 5.98 -17.00 7.30
CA GLU A 109 5.97 -17.02 8.75
C GLU A 109 6.07 -15.58 9.25
N TYR A 110 5.25 -15.21 10.22
CA TYR A 110 5.29 -13.86 10.79
C TYR A 110 6.12 -13.87 12.06
N GLY A 111 7.08 -12.95 12.13
CA GLY A 111 7.81 -12.63 13.35
C GLY A 111 7.21 -11.41 14.06
N ARG A 112 7.31 -11.39 15.38
CA ARG A 112 7.12 -10.18 16.18
C ARG A 112 8.39 -9.94 16.98
N GLN A 113 8.90 -8.72 16.93
CA GLN A 113 10.03 -8.32 17.74
C GLN A 113 9.83 -6.90 18.27
N THR A 114 10.18 -6.70 19.54
CA THR A 114 10.24 -5.38 20.15
C THR A 114 11.65 -4.82 19.99
N PHE A 115 11.76 -3.63 19.39
CA PHE A 115 13.01 -2.91 19.20
C PHE A 115 13.13 -1.73 20.15
N LYS A 116 14.34 -1.52 20.68
CA LYS A 116 14.69 -0.30 21.41
C LYS A 116 15.03 0.80 20.41
N VAL A 117 14.24 1.87 20.40
CA VAL A 117 14.40 3.05 19.53
C VAL A 117 14.54 4.32 20.38
N PRO A 118 15.09 5.43 19.86
CA PRO A 118 15.19 6.68 20.61
C PRO A 118 13.82 7.19 21.06
N THR A 119 13.74 7.81 22.24
CA THR A 119 12.49 8.40 22.75
C THR A 119 11.86 9.38 21.76
N GLY A 120 10.52 9.34 21.67
CA GLY A 120 9.73 10.23 20.81
C GLY A 120 9.61 9.76 19.36
N THR A 121 10.25 8.65 18.99
CA THR A 121 10.14 8.03 17.67
C THR A 121 8.70 7.62 17.36
N LYS A 122 7.99 7.01 18.31
CA LYS A 122 6.56 6.68 18.15
C LYS A 122 5.72 7.91 17.83
N LYS A 123 5.92 9.01 18.57
CA LYS A 123 5.18 10.26 18.40
C LYS A 123 5.47 10.91 17.03
N ARG A 124 6.71 10.82 16.55
CA ARG A 124 7.08 11.31 15.22
C ARG A 124 6.51 10.44 14.10
N LEU A 125 6.51 9.12 14.27
CA LEU A 125 5.89 8.22 13.29
C LEU A 125 4.37 8.39 13.23
N SER A 126 3.69 8.49 14.37
CA SER A 126 2.23 8.63 14.40
C SER A 126 1.71 9.94 13.81
N SER A 127 2.54 10.98 13.74
CA SER A 127 2.19 12.22 13.03
C SER A 127 2.33 12.09 11.50
N LEU A 128 3.15 11.16 11.03
CA LEU A 128 3.50 10.97 9.61
C LEU A 128 2.70 9.84 8.94
N ILE A 129 2.41 8.77 9.68
CA ILE A 129 1.73 7.56 9.19
C ILE A 129 0.80 7.01 10.27
N GLU A 130 -0.30 6.38 9.86
CA GLU A 130 -1.21 5.72 10.79
C GLU A 130 -0.59 4.44 11.37
N ASP A 131 -0.81 4.17 12.65
CA ASP A 131 -0.22 3.02 13.36
C ASP A 131 -0.52 1.67 12.68
N ARG A 132 -1.70 1.53 12.07
CA ARG A 132 -2.10 0.31 11.34
C ARG A 132 -1.31 0.08 10.04
N GLU A 133 -0.78 1.14 9.44
CA GLU A 133 -0.02 1.10 8.19
C GLU A 133 1.49 1.05 8.47
N LEU A 134 1.94 1.50 9.65
CA LEU A 134 3.35 1.59 10.01
C LEU A 134 4.11 0.29 9.76
N SER A 135 3.59 -0.85 10.24
CA SER A 135 4.30 -2.13 10.10
C SER A 135 4.42 -2.53 8.63
N TYR A 136 3.38 -2.29 7.82
CA TYR A 136 3.36 -2.63 6.40
C TYR A 136 4.32 -1.76 5.58
N GLU A 137 4.23 -0.44 5.74
CA GLU A 137 5.03 0.51 4.96
C GLU A 137 6.51 0.42 5.34
N LEU A 138 6.83 0.25 6.64
CA LEU A 138 8.20 0.03 7.08
C LEU A 138 8.77 -1.30 6.56
N SER A 139 7.97 -2.36 6.52
CA SER A 139 8.39 -3.66 5.95
C SER A 139 8.71 -3.53 4.47
N SER A 140 7.85 -2.85 3.71
CA SER A 140 8.05 -2.60 2.28
C SER A 140 9.31 -1.76 2.06
N PHE A 141 9.51 -0.72 2.88
CA PHE A 141 10.72 0.10 2.84
C PHE A 141 11.99 -0.72 3.10
N ILE A 142 12.00 -1.58 4.14
CA ILE A 142 13.16 -2.42 4.47
C ILE A 142 13.52 -3.36 3.30
N MET A 143 12.53 -3.90 2.61
CA MET A 143 12.76 -4.85 1.53
C MET A 143 13.19 -4.20 0.21
N GLU A 144 12.66 -3.01 -0.10
CA GLU A 144 12.76 -2.43 -1.44
C GLU A 144 13.59 -1.13 -1.50
N GLY A 145 13.51 -0.31 -0.46
CA GLY A 145 14.06 1.05 -0.46
C GLY A 145 15.21 1.28 0.52
N TYR A 146 15.44 0.34 1.44
CA TYR A 146 16.46 0.50 2.46
C TYR A 146 17.85 0.21 1.89
N ILE A 147 18.71 1.23 1.97
CA ILE A 147 20.13 1.14 1.65
C ILE A 147 20.89 1.54 2.92
N PRO A 148 21.75 0.67 3.49
CA PRO A 148 22.41 0.97 4.75
C PRO A 148 23.26 2.24 4.65
N SER A 149 23.13 3.15 5.63
CA SER A 149 23.75 4.48 5.56
C SER A 149 25.26 4.49 5.82
N ASN A 150 25.87 3.34 6.12
CA ASN A 150 27.21 3.19 6.70
C ASN A 150 27.42 3.94 8.04
N ASN A 151 26.43 4.69 8.53
CA ASN A 151 26.47 5.46 9.76
C ASN A 151 25.35 5.02 10.71
N PHE A 152 25.62 3.92 11.41
CA PHE A 152 24.61 3.28 12.23
C PHE A 152 24.46 3.95 13.61
N PRO A 153 23.24 4.38 13.99
CA PRO A 153 23.01 5.09 15.24
C PRO A 153 23.35 4.22 16.47
N SER A 154 24.17 4.78 17.36
CA SER A 154 24.49 4.20 18.67
C SER A 154 23.43 4.56 19.70
N MET A 155 23.09 3.60 20.56
CA MET A 155 22.11 3.78 21.65
C MET A 155 22.74 3.87 23.04
N ARG A 156 24.09 3.90 23.14
CA ARG A 156 24.80 3.66 24.40
C ARG A 156 24.47 4.68 25.51
N ASN A 157 24.03 5.89 25.16
CA ASN A 157 23.71 6.98 26.10
C ASN A 157 22.42 7.74 25.73
N GLN A 158 21.46 7.08 25.09
CA GLN A 158 20.20 7.71 24.69
C GLN A 158 19.03 7.13 25.48
N GLU A 159 18.05 7.97 25.82
CA GLU A 159 16.76 7.48 26.31
C GLU A 159 16.06 6.66 25.23
N GLN A 160 15.36 5.61 25.66
CA GLN A 160 14.86 4.57 24.76
C GLN A 160 13.39 4.28 25.05
N GLU A 161 12.65 4.00 23.97
CA GLU A 161 11.31 3.44 24.04
C GLU A 161 11.23 2.13 23.25
N ASN A 162 10.22 1.32 23.58
CA ASN A 162 9.96 0.03 22.91
C ASN A 162 9.06 0.23 21.71
N LEU A 163 9.50 -0.08 20.50
CA LEU A 163 8.66 -0.16 19.31
C LEU A 163 8.38 -1.64 18.98
N ASP A 164 7.12 -2.03 19.00
CA ASP A 164 6.71 -3.37 18.58
C ASP A 164 6.57 -3.40 17.06
N PHE A 165 7.30 -4.31 16.42
CA PHE A 165 7.26 -4.51 14.99
C PHE A 165 6.86 -5.94 14.68
N LYS A 166 5.77 -6.10 13.93
CA LYS A 166 5.29 -7.37 13.44
C LYS A 166 5.40 -7.37 11.93
N SER A 167 6.10 -8.35 11.38
CA SER A 167 6.35 -8.45 9.96
C SER A 167 6.60 -9.90 9.53
N ASP A 168 6.76 -10.12 8.24
CA ASP A 168 7.16 -11.39 7.67
C ASP A 168 8.60 -11.74 8.07
N ILE A 169 8.89 -13.02 8.24
CA ILE A 169 10.21 -13.52 8.67
C ILE A 169 11.30 -13.05 7.71
N ASP A 170 10.99 -12.96 6.41
CA ASP A 170 11.88 -12.49 5.36
C ASP A 170 12.40 -11.06 5.62
N VAL A 171 11.59 -10.20 6.26
CA VAL A 171 12.04 -8.85 6.63
C VAL A 171 13.07 -8.92 7.76
N PHE A 172 12.88 -9.82 8.72
CA PHE A 172 13.87 -10.05 9.78
C PHE A 172 15.15 -10.69 9.22
N ASN A 173 15.02 -11.64 8.30
CA ASN A 173 16.14 -12.26 7.59
C ASN A 173 16.93 -11.21 6.82
N LYS A 174 16.25 -10.31 6.09
CA LYS A 174 16.91 -9.21 5.38
C LYS A 174 17.71 -8.30 6.31
N LEU A 175 17.16 -7.98 7.48
CA LEU A 175 17.86 -7.17 8.49
C LEU A 175 19.07 -7.91 9.09
N ASP A 176 19.01 -9.23 9.21
CA ASP A 176 20.13 -10.06 9.67
C ASP A 176 21.22 -10.18 8.61
N GLU A 177 20.86 -10.44 7.35
CA GLU A 177 21.78 -10.48 6.22
C GLU A 177 22.60 -9.20 6.15
N VAL A 178 21.92 -8.04 6.20
CA VAL A 178 22.58 -6.74 6.24
C VAL A 178 23.43 -6.58 7.50
N ALA A 179 23.00 -7.10 8.65
CA ALA A 179 23.83 -7.04 9.86
C ALA A 179 25.13 -7.83 9.72
N GLU A 180 25.07 -9.00 9.09
CA GLU A 180 26.20 -9.89 8.84
C GLU A 180 27.17 -9.31 7.81
N GLU A 181 26.68 -8.73 6.72
CA GLU A 181 27.48 -8.01 5.71
C GLU A 181 28.36 -6.91 6.33
N TYR A 182 27.87 -6.29 7.41
CA TYR A 182 28.58 -5.24 8.16
C TYR A 182 29.34 -5.77 9.39
N GLY A 183 29.45 -7.09 9.54
CA GLY A 183 30.23 -7.74 10.60
C GLY A 183 29.60 -7.71 12.00
N PHE A 184 28.30 -7.45 12.11
CA PHE A 184 27.62 -7.38 13.40
C PHE A 184 27.08 -8.75 13.85
N LYS A 185 27.72 -9.38 14.85
CA LYS A 185 27.26 -10.67 15.42
C LYS A 185 25.83 -10.70 15.98
N LYS A 186 25.22 -9.54 16.27
CA LYS A 186 23.82 -9.36 16.72
C LYS A 186 23.30 -7.96 16.30
N GLY A 187 23.44 -7.64 15.01
CA GLY A 187 23.24 -6.29 14.50
C GLY A 187 21.81 -5.90 14.13
N ARG A 188 20.85 -6.83 14.11
CA ARG A 188 19.48 -6.58 13.61
C ARG A 188 18.85 -5.30 14.15
N ALA A 189 18.91 -5.07 15.47
CA ALA A 189 18.35 -3.87 16.09
C ALA A 189 19.06 -2.57 15.65
N LYS A 190 20.35 -2.67 15.31
CA LYS A 190 21.15 -1.56 14.79
C LYS A 190 20.74 -1.22 13.36
N ILE A 191 20.59 -2.24 12.51
CA ILE A 191 20.11 -2.09 11.12
C ILE A 191 18.68 -1.57 11.11
N PHE A 192 17.80 -2.14 11.94
CA PHE A 192 16.41 -1.70 12.07
C PHE A 192 16.30 -0.21 12.44
N ARG A 193 17.11 0.29 13.37
CA ARG A 193 17.10 1.72 13.74
C ARG A 193 17.56 2.63 12.60
N ASP A 194 18.56 2.19 11.85
CA ASP A 194 19.02 2.92 10.66
C ASP A 194 17.90 2.97 9.59
N ALA A 195 17.31 1.82 9.27
CA ALA A 195 16.16 1.72 8.36
C ALA A 195 14.99 2.60 8.82
N LEU A 196 14.66 2.57 10.11
CA LEU A 196 13.60 3.39 10.69
C LEU A 196 13.87 4.89 10.55
N SER A 197 15.11 5.32 10.77
CA SER A 197 15.49 6.73 10.61
C SER A 197 15.40 7.18 9.15
N GLN A 198 15.81 6.33 8.21
CA GLN A 198 15.68 6.62 6.78
C GLN A 198 14.22 6.63 6.32
N PHE A 199 13.42 5.69 6.82
CA PHE A 199 11.98 5.65 6.59
C PHE A 199 11.29 6.92 7.13
N GLU A 200 11.64 7.38 8.33
CA GLU A 200 11.10 8.63 8.87
C GLU A 200 11.43 9.83 7.96
N LYS A 201 12.66 9.90 7.43
CA LYS A 201 13.06 10.94 6.47
C LYS A 201 12.33 10.83 5.13
N SER A 202 12.09 9.61 4.64
CA SER A 202 11.35 9.41 3.39
C SER A 202 9.89 9.86 3.53
N LEU A 203 9.27 9.59 4.69
CA LEU A 203 7.94 10.08 5.03
C LEU A 203 7.89 11.61 5.18
N GLN A 204 8.92 12.25 5.74
CA GLN A 204 8.97 13.71 5.88
C GLN A 204 9.15 14.43 4.54
N SER A 205 9.97 13.87 3.65
CA SER A 205 10.22 14.43 2.32
C SER A 205 9.07 14.19 1.34
N ASN A 206 8.31 13.11 1.53
CA ASN A 206 7.05 12.83 0.81
C ASN A 206 5.93 12.48 1.81
N PRO A 207 5.33 13.47 2.49
CA PRO A 207 4.28 13.20 3.47
C PRO A 207 3.05 12.63 2.76
N ILE A 208 2.77 11.35 3.01
CA ILE A 208 1.63 10.62 2.46
C ILE A 208 0.32 11.42 2.68
N LYS A 209 0.18 12.05 3.86
CA LYS A 209 -0.94 12.96 4.18
C LYS A 209 -1.02 14.23 3.31
N LYS A 210 0.10 14.88 2.99
CA LYS A 210 0.10 16.12 2.19
C LYS A 210 -0.27 15.84 0.74
N ALA A 211 0.23 14.73 0.19
CA ALA A 211 -0.14 14.29 -1.15
C ALA A 211 -1.60 13.86 -1.23
N ALA A 212 -2.11 13.14 -0.21
CA ALA A 212 -3.51 12.75 -0.11
C ALA A 212 -4.45 13.96 -0.01
N LEU A 213 -4.19 14.90 0.90
CA LEU A 213 -5.02 16.11 1.08
C LEU A 213 -4.98 17.02 -0.16
N LYS A 214 -3.82 17.17 -0.81
CA LYS A 214 -3.73 17.95 -2.06
C LYS A 214 -4.55 17.31 -3.19
N GLN A 215 -4.63 15.98 -3.19
CA GLN A 215 -5.36 15.24 -4.20
C GLN A 215 -6.87 15.23 -3.95
N GLU A 216 -7.29 15.13 -2.69
CA GLU A 216 -8.68 15.27 -2.26
C GLU A 216 -9.19 16.68 -2.54
N LEU A 217 -8.40 17.71 -2.21
CA LEU A 217 -8.70 19.10 -2.57
C LEU A 217 -8.85 19.26 -4.08
N LYS A 218 -7.95 18.68 -4.88
CA LYS A 218 -8.05 18.74 -6.35
C LYS A 218 -9.34 18.08 -6.85
N TYR A 219 -9.70 16.92 -6.31
CA TYR A 219 -10.93 16.22 -6.67
C TYR A 219 -12.18 17.06 -6.34
N LEU A 220 -12.27 17.60 -5.12
CA LEU A 220 -13.37 18.47 -4.71
C LEU A 220 -13.48 19.71 -5.59
N LEU A 221 -12.34 20.30 -5.98
CA LEU A 221 -12.33 21.45 -6.90
C LEU A 221 -12.78 21.08 -8.31
N ASP A 222 -12.42 19.90 -8.80
CA ASP A 222 -12.83 19.44 -10.12
C ASP A 222 -14.32 19.07 -10.15
N GLU A 223 -14.86 18.53 -9.06
CA GLU A 223 -16.30 18.30 -8.88
C GLU A 223 -17.08 19.62 -8.76
N TYR A 224 -16.57 20.58 -7.98
CA TYR A 224 -17.23 21.87 -7.82
C TYR A 224 -17.29 22.66 -9.13
N LYS A 225 -16.28 22.54 -10.00
CA LYS A 225 -16.27 23.12 -11.36
C LYS A 225 -17.36 22.58 -12.29
N THR A 226 -18.00 21.46 -11.96
CA THR A 226 -19.09 20.92 -12.77
C THR A 226 -20.42 21.62 -12.51
N ILE A 227 -20.52 22.34 -11.39
CA ILE A 227 -21.75 23.00 -10.93
C ILE A 227 -21.59 24.51 -10.73
N GLU A 228 -20.35 25.00 -10.61
CA GLU A 228 -20.06 26.42 -10.41
C GLU A 228 -18.92 26.94 -11.28
N ASP A 229 -18.96 28.24 -11.56
CA ASP A 229 -17.94 28.90 -12.36
C ASP A 229 -16.62 29.05 -11.59
N VAL A 230 -15.51 28.90 -12.33
CA VAL A 230 -14.15 28.95 -11.77
C VAL A 230 -13.86 30.26 -11.03
N ALA A 231 -14.50 31.37 -11.43
CA ALA A 231 -14.37 32.68 -10.78
C ALA A 231 -14.96 32.67 -9.36
N ILE A 232 -16.14 32.07 -9.18
CA ILE A 232 -16.84 31.97 -7.89
C ILE A 232 -16.09 31.02 -6.96
N ILE A 233 -15.63 29.88 -7.49
CA ILE A 233 -14.82 28.91 -6.73
C ILE A 233 -13.54 29.58 -6.17
N ARG A 234 -12.86 30.41 -6.97
CA ARG A 234 -11.67 31.16 -6.52
C ARG A 234 -12.00 32.16 -5.41
N GLU A 235 -13.12 32.85 -5.52
CA GLU A 235 -13.57 33.80 -4.50
C GLU A 235 -13.85 33.10 -3.16
N VAL A 236 -14.62 32.01 -3.19
CA VAL A 236 -14.96 31.22 -1.99
C VAL A 236 -13.70 30.69 -1.30
N ILE A 237 -12.77 30.09 -2.04
CA ILE A 237 -11.49 29.62 -1.48
C ILE A 237 -10.69 30.79 -0.90
N SER A 238 -10.65 31.93 -1.59
CA SER A 238 -9.93 33.11 -1.12
C SER A 238 -10.52 33.67 0.17
N ASN A 239 -11.83 33.54 0.38
CA ASN A 239 -12.49 33.93 1.63
C ASN A 239 -12.13 32.98 2.78
N TYR A 240 -12.12 31.66 2.54
CA TYR A 240 -11.65 30.69 3.53
C TYR A 240 -10.16 30.83 3.90
N LEU A 241 -9.34 31.37 2.99
CA LEU A 241 -7.91 31.63 3.25
C LEU A 241 -7.64 32.98 3.94
N LYS A 242 -8.68 33.82 4.12
CA LYS A 242 -8.59 35.13 4.79
C LYS A 242 -9.12 35.13 6.22
N GLU A 243 -9.81 34.07 6.64
CA GLU A 243 -10.12 33.77 8.05
C GLU A 243 -8.90 33.18 8.76
#